data_AF-A0A853I7B9-F1
#
_entry.id   AF-A0A853I7B9-F1
#
_cell.length_a   1.000
_cell.length_b   1.000
_cell.length_c   1.000
_cell.angle_alpha   90.00
_cell.angle_beta   90.00
_cell.angle_gamma   90.00
#
_symmetry.space_group_name_H-M   'P 1'
#
loop_
_entity.id
_entity.type
_entity.pdbx_description
1 polymer ?
#
loop_
_entity_poly.entity_id
_entity_poly.type
_entity_poly.pdbx_seq_one_letter_code
_entity_poly.pdbx_strand_id
1 'polypeptide(L)'
;MIKRKDYVAGRRLKKEMQEKLVLSPLPIGSQEQPFDTVGNLNEKTNVYLDVGGGNIHSQIEIVALLITISFFLCLLMLFLLLYMDDFRIEDGFFYAAGVLMIGYLIFSCCILYAVWSSLRDLKKSPFLRFNHQRREVAVPFGKKNSFIIIPWELLYVWVETATVASDTMMASTSILMFTMANPDNEEEFWSGFQLGTGAQGGHEANCVMLGMYTSLYGRRT
;
A
#
# COMPACT_ATOMS: atom_id res chain seq x y z
N MET A 1 -17.55 -5.81 -22.47
CA MET A 1 -17.32 -4.69 -21.54
C MET A 1 -18.38 -4.79 -20.46
N ILE A 2 -18.02 -4.75 -19.18
CA ILE A 2 -19.00 -4.78 -18.08
C ILE A 2 -19.63 -3.39 -18.01
N LYS A 3 -20.96 -3.29 -18.10
CA LYS A 3 -21.66 -2.00 -18.16
C LYS A 3 -21.94 -1.47 -16.75
N ARG A 4 -22.10 -0.16 -16.57
CA ARG A 4 -22.46 0.46 -15.27
C ARG A 4 -23.66 -0.20 -14.59
N LYS A 5 -24.67 -0.63 -15.36
CA LYS A 5 -25.86 -1.34 -14.86
C LYS A 5 -25.54 -2.66 -14.16
N ASP A 6 -24.36 -3.22 -14.41
CA ASP A 6 -23.90 -4.44 -13.76
C ASP A 6 -23.29 -4.20 -12.38
N TYR A 7 -22.93 -2.96 -12.05
CA TYR A 7 -22.37 -2.57 -10.76
C TYR A 7 -23.47 -2.36 -9.72
N VAL A 8 -24.12 -3.48 -9.36
CA VAL A 8 -25.04 -3.56 -8.23
C VAL A 8 -24.26 -4.05 -7.01
N ALA A 9 -24.49 -3.42 -5.87
CA ALA A 9 -23.88 -3.81 -4.60
C ALA A 9 -24.03 -5.31 -4.30
N GLY A 10 -22.95 -5.93 -3.82
CA GLY A 10 -22.92 -7.35 -3.47
C GLY A 10 -22.80 -8.29 -4.68
N ARG A 11 -22.83 -7.79 -5.91
CA ARG A 11 -22.67 -8.61 -7.11
C ARG A 11 -21.19 -8.99 -7.29
N ARG A 12 -20.96 -10.28 -7.54
CA ARG A 12 -19.66 -10.81 -7.96
C ARG A 12 -19.67 -11.01 -9.46
N LEU A 13 -18.70 -10.42 -10.14
CA LEU A 13 -18.50 -10.50 -11.58
C LEU A 13 -17.21 -11.27 -11.82
N LYS A 14 -17.32 -12.51 -12.27
CA LYS A 14 -16.16 -13.33 -12.61
C LYS A 14 -15.93 -13.30 -14.12
N LYS A 15 -14.72 -12.96 -14.53
CA LYS A 15 -14.28 -13.02 -15.92
C LYS A 15 -12.92 -13.69 -15.97
N GLU A 16 -12.87 -14.92 -16.49
CA GLU A 16 -11.67 -15.75 -16.56
C GLU A 16 -10.96 -15.86 -15.19
N MET A 17 -9.82 -15.19 -15.04
CA MET A 17 -8.92 -15.16 -13.88
C MET A 17 -9.06 -13.88 -13.03
N GLN A 18 -10.08 -13.07 -13.34
CA GLN A 18 -10.41 -11.86 -12.61
C GLN A 18 -11.78 -12.02 -11.94
N GLU A 19 -11.84 -11.73 -10.65
CA GLU A 19 -13.09 -11.63 -9.89
C GLU A 19 -13.24 -10.18 -9.41
N LYS A 20 -14.38 -9.56 -9.73
CA LYS A 20 -14.74 -8.23 -9.22
C LYS A 20 -15.91 -8.36 -8.25
N LEU A 21 -15.72 -7.92 -7.02
CA LEU A 21 -16.78 -7.78 -6.03
C LEU A 21 -17.19 -6.32 -5.93
N VAL A 22 -18.41 -6.00 -6.37
CA VAL A 22 -18.94 -4.65 -6.28
C VAL A 22 -19.43 -4.40 -4.87
N LEU A 23 -18.91 -3.37 -4.22
CA LEU A 23 -19.28 -3.02 -2.86
C LEU A 23 -20.45 -2.03 -2.90
N SER A 24 -21.39 -2.17 -1.97
CA SER A 24 -22.34 -1.10 -1.70
C SER A 24 -21.59 0.11 -1.13
N PRO A 25 -21.98 1.34 -1.48
CA PRO A 25 -21.52 2.53 -0.77
C PRO A 25 -21.95 2.47 0.71
N LEU A 26 -23.04 1.76 1.00
CA LEU A 26 -23.44 1.42 2.36
C LEU A 26 -22.65 0.19 2.85
N PRO A 27 -21.91 0.29 3.95
CA PRO A 27 -21.14 -0.83 4.48
C PRO A 27 -22.06 -1.98 4.89
N ILE A 28 -21.73 -3.17 4.40
CA ILE A 28 -22.40 -4.42 4.78
C ILE A 28 -21.79 -4.86 6.11
N GLY A 29 -22.64 -5.11 7.11
CA GLY A 29 -22.20 -5.63 8.40
C GLY A 29 -21.60 -7.03 8.23
N SER A 30 -20.28 -7.12 8.15
CA SER A 30 -19.54 -8.37 8.29
C SER A 30 -19.39 -8.72 9.77
N GLN A 31 -19.44 -10.01 10.12
CA GLN A 31 -19.12 -10.49 11.48
C GLN A 31 -17.60 -10.61 11.73
N GLU A 32 -16.79 -10.38 10.71
CA GLU A 32 -15.34 -10.40 10.84
C GLU A 32 -14.80 -9.07 11.38
N GLN A 33 -13.82 -9.15 12.27
CA GLN A 33 -13.14 -7.97 12.76
C GLN A 33 -12.32 -7.33 11.63
N PRO A 34 -12.46 -6.01 11.41
CA PRO A 34 -11.67 -5.31 10.41
C PRO A 34 -10.20 -5.30 10.83
N PHE A 35 -9.32 -5.82 9.98
CA PHE A 35 -7.88 -5.80 10.20
C PHE A 35 -7.20 -5.17 8.99
N ASP A 36 -6.39 -4.13 9.22
CA ASP A 36 -5.61 -3.47 8.18
C ASP A 36 -4.23 -4.12 8.09
N THR A 37 -4.05 -4.99 7.10
CA THR A 37 -2.80 -5.73 6.89
C THR A 37 -1.78 -4.91 6.11
N VAL A 38 -2.24 -4.16 5.10
CA VAL A 38 -1.37 -3.34 4.22
C VAL A 38 -1.07 -1.96 4.81
N GLY A 39 -1.81 -1.48 5.81
CA GLY A 39 -1.59 -0.16 6.41
C GLY A 39 -2.14 0.95 5.50
N ASN A 40 -3.29 0.69 4.88
CA ASN A 40 -3.96 1.63 3.98
C ASN A 40 -4.76 2.71 4.73
N LEU A 41 -4.96 2.58 6.05
CA LEU A 41 -5.58 3.60 6.90
C LEU A 41 -4.52 4.50 7.52
N ASN A 42 -4.49 5.77 7.10
CA ASN A 42 -3.42 6.70 7.46
C ASN A 42 -3.75 7.47 8.74
N GLU A 43 -4.90 8.17 8.76
CA GLU A 43 -5.35 8.94 9.91
C GLU A 43 -6.86 8.86 10.06
N LYS A 44 -7.33 8.62 11.29
CA LYS A 44 -8.75 8.66 11.65
C LYS A 44 -8.96 9.74 12.70
N THR A 45 -9.64 10.81 12.30
CA THR A 45 -10.11 11.87 13.20
C THR A 45 -11.64 11.80 13.32
N ASN A 46 -12.21 12.52 14.29
CA ASN A 46 -13.68 12.66 14.42
C ASN A 46 -14.36 13.36 13.23
N VAL A 47 -13.59 14.00 12.34
CA VAL A 47 -14.11 14.76 11.19
C VAL A 47 -13.74 14.11 9.85
N TYR A 48 -12.52 13.56 9.76
CA TYR A 48 -11.98 13.02 8.53
C TYR A 48 -11.42 11.61 8.72
N LEU A 49 -11.51 10.80 7.67
CA LEU A 49 -10.82 9.52 7.54
C LEU A 49 -9.97 9.57 6.26
N ASP A 50 -8.66 9.45 6.44
CA ASP A 50 -7.70 9.44 5.34
C ASP A 50 -7.33 7.99 5.01
N VAL A 51 -7.63 7.59 3.78
CA VAL A 51 -7.39 6.25 3.23
C VAL A 51 -6.38 6.36 2.09
N GLY A 52 -5.31 5.59 2.17
CA GLY A 52 -4.19 5.60 1.24
C GLY A 52 -2.91 6.09 1.89
N GLY A 53 -1.79 5.83 1.22
CA GLY A 53 -0.45 5.93 1.80
C GLY A 53 -0.01 4.55 2.26
N GLY A 54 0.94 3.96 1.53
CA GLY A 54 1.45 2.63 1.84
C GLY A 54 2.17 2.57 3.18
N ASN A 55 2.34 1.34 3.67
CA ASN A 55 2.97 1.06 4.96
C ASN A 55 4.40 1.63 5.05
N ILE A 56 4.56 2.79 5.69
CA ILE A 56 5.87 3.39 5.98
C ILE A 56 6.66 2.46 6.92
N HIS A 57 5.95 1.78 7.82
CA HIS A 57 6.55 0.92 8.83
C HIS A 57 7.27 -0.28 8.21
N SER A 58 6.61 -0.99 7.29
CA SER A 58 7.22 -2.16 6.63
C SER A 58 8.46 -1.79 5.82
N GLN A 59 8.48 -0.60 5.20
CA GLN A 59 9.67 -0.14 4.49
C GLN A 59 10.85 0.14 5.43
N ILE A 60 10.59 0.67 6.63
CA ILE A 60 11.62 0.90 7.65
C ILE A 60 12.17 -0.42 8.18
N GLU A 61 11.31 -1.41 8.41
CA GLU A 61 11.72 -2.75 8.87
C GLU A 61 12.64 -3.47 7.86
N ILE A 62 12.26 -3.45 6.58
CA ILE A 62 13.07 -4.05 5.50
C ILE A 62 14.46 -3.38 5.45
N VAL A 63 14.52 -2.07 5.66
CA VAL A 63 15.77 -1.31 5.65
C VAL A 63 16.64 -1.63 6.85
N ALA A 64 16.04 -1.68 8.04
CA ALA A 64 16.74 -2.09 9.25
C ALA A 64 17.34 -3.49 9.08
N LEU A 65 16.58 -4.43 8.50
CA LEU A 65 17.07 -5.77 8.17
C LEU A 65 18.24 -5.73 7.17
N LEU A 66 18.13 -4.98 6.08
CA LEU A 66 19.20 -4.87 5.07
C LEU A 66 20.49 -4.28 5.64
N ILE A 67 20.40 -3.23 6.46
CA ILE A 67 21.55 -2.63 7.15
C ILE A 67 22.17 -3.64 8.11
N THR A 68 21.34 -4.35 8.89
CA THR A 68 21.80 -5.35 9.85
C THR A 68 22.52 -6.52 9.15
N ILE A 69 21.94 -7.05 8.07
CA ILE A 69 22.56 -8.12 7.26
C ILE A 69 23.88 -7.65 6.67
N SER A 70 23.92 -6.44 6.10
CA SER A 70 25.16 -5.85 5.55
C SER A 70 26.25 -5.71 6.61
N PHE A 71 25.89 -5.31 7.83
CA PHE A 71 26.83 -5.21 8.95
C PHE A 71 27.39 -6.59 9.34
N PHE A 72 26.54 -7.61 9.47
CA PHE A 72 26.99 -8.97 9.77
C PHE A 72 27.88 -9.56 8.67
N LEU A 73 27.59 -9.29 7.39
CA LEU A 73 28.45 -9.69 6.27
C LEU A 73 29.82 -9.00 6.33
N CYS A 74 29.86 -7.72 6.71
CA CYS A 74 31.12 -6.98 6.88
C CYS A 74 31.95 -7.57 8.03
N LEU A 75 31.31 -7.91 9.17
CA LEU A 75 31.99 -8.56 10.29
C LEU A 75 32.50 -9.96 9.93
N LEU A 76 31.71 -10.75 9.19
CA LEU A 76 32.12 -12.07 8.72
C LEU A 76 33.34 -11.98 7.80
N MET A 77 33.35 -11.02 6.87
CA MET A 77 34.48 -10.77 5.98
C MET A 77 35.74 -10.35 6.75
N LEU A 78 35.60 -9.51 7.77
CA LEU A 78 36.71 -9.09 8.63
C LEU A 78 37.25 -10.27 9.45
N PHE A 79 36.38 -11.13 9.98
CA PHE A 79 36.78 -12.34 10.68
C PHE A 79 37.52 -13.34 9.77
N LEU A 80 37.06 -13.51 8.53
CA LEU A 80 37.75 -14.35 7.53
C LEU A 80 39.13 -13.80 7.18
N LEU A 81 39.28 -12.48 7.04
CA LEU A 81 40.56 -11.83 6.79
C LEU A 81 41.56 -12.03 7.94
N LEU A 82 41.10 -12.07 9.19
CA LEU A 82 41.95 -12.38 10.35
C LEU A 82 42.49 -13.82 10.35
N TYR A 83 41.77 -14.75 9.71
CA TYR A 83 42.15 -16.16 9.65
C TYR A 83 43.11 -16.46 8.48
N MET A 84 43.22 -15.57 7.50
CA MET A 84 44.14 -15.71 6.37
C MET A 84 45.55 -15.23 6.77
N ASP A 85 46.55 -16.11 6.69
CA ASP A 85 47.92 -15.81 7.12
C ASP A 85 48.55 -14.62 6.36
N ASP A 86 48.18 -14.40 5.08
CA ASP A 86 48.69 -13.30 4.26
C ASP A 86 48.30 -11.89 4.78
N PHE A 87 47.17 -11.79 5.51
CA PHE A 87 46.64 -10.53 6.01
C PHE A 87 46.96 -10.28 7.50
N ARG A 88 47.69 -11.18 8.17
CA ARG A 88 48.13 -11.00 9.58
C ARG A 88 49.24 -9.95 9.74
N ILE A 89 49.85 -9.50 8.64
CA ILE A 89 50.86 -8.44 8.63
C ILE A 89 50.14 -7.10 8.85
N GLU A 90 50.56 -6.35 9.88
CA GLU A 90 49.85 -5.19 10.45
C GLU A 90 49.27 -4.24 9.38
N ASP A 91 50.02 -3.93 8.33
CA ASP A 91 49.61 -2.94 7.32
C ASP A 91 48.46 -3.41 6.40
N GLY A 92 48.40 -4.70 6.07
CA GLY A 92 47.42 -5.26 5.13
C GLY A 92 46.02 -5.36 5.75
N PHE A 93 45.95 -5.72 7.03
CA PHE A 93 44.70 -5.83 7.77
C PHE A 93 44.01 -4.47 7.93
N PHE A 94 44.73 -3.44 8.39
CA PHE A 94 44.16 -2.11 8.58
C PHE A 94 43.69 -1.50 7.26
N TYR A 95 44.42 -1.73 6.16
CA TYR A 95 43.99 -1.28 4.84
C TYR A 95 42.71 -1.99 4.38
N ALA A 96 42.66 -3.32 4.47
CA ALA A 96 41.48 -4.11 4.07
C ALA A 96 40.25 -3.77 4.94
N ALA A 97 40.43 -3.65 6.26
CA ALA A 97 39.38 -3.23 7.18
C ALA A 97 38.90 -1.80 6.87
N GLY A 98 39.80 -0.87 6.57
CA GLY A 98 39.47 0.49 6.16
C GLY A 98 38.62 0.52 4.89
N VAL A 99 39.01 -0.23 3.85
CA VAL A 99 38.26 -0.33 2.59
C VAL A 99 36.87 -0.94 2.81
N LEU A 100 36.75 -2.00 3.62
CA LEU A 100 35.46 -2.62 3.94
C LEU A 100 34.54 -1.68 4.72
N MET A 101 35.06 -0.94 5.70
CA MET A 101 34.29 0.02 6.48
C MET A 101 33.79 1.19 5.62
N ILE A 102 34.65 1.71 4.72
CA ILE A 102 34.26 2.75 3.76
C ILE A 102 33.17 2.21 2.81
N GLY A 103 33.33 1.00 2.30
CA GLY A 103 32.33 0.34 1.45
C GLY A 103 30.98 0.17 2.16
N TYR A 104 30.99 -0.26 3.42
CA TYR A 104 29.80 -0.38 4.25
C TYR A 104 29.11 0.98 4.46
N LEU A 105 29.87 2.04 4.76
CA LEU A 105 29.32 3.39 4.94
C LEU A 105 28.66 3.91 3.67
N ILE A 106 29.29 3.74 2.51
CA ILE A 106 28.72 4.12 1.22
C ILE A 106 27.44 3.35 0.94
N PHE A 107 27.46 2.03 1.14
CA PHE A 107 26.30 1.18 0.92
C PHE A 107 25.12 1.54 1.84
N SER A 108 25.39 1.77 3.13
CA SER A 108 24.39 2.22 4.10
C SER A 108 23.80 3.59 3.71
N CYS A 109 24.65 4.54 3.28
CA CYS A 109 24.17 5.84 2.78
C CYS A 109 23.27 5.70 1.55
N CYS A 110 23.60 4.82 0.60
CA CYS A 110 22.77 4.55 -0.57
C CYS A 110 21.39 4.00 -0.18
N ILE A 111 21.34 3.06 0.78
CA ILE A 111 20.08 2.53 1.30
C ILE A 111 19.26 3.65 1.95
N LEU A 112 19.86 4.44 2.84
CA LEU A 112 19.17 5.55 3.51
C LEU A 112 18.64 6.58 2.50
N TYR A 113 19.39 6.89 1.44
CA TYR A 113 18.94 7.76 0.37
C TYR A 113 17.75 7.19 -0.38
N ALA A 114 17.78 5.90 -0.74
CA ALA A 114 16.67 5.22 -1.40
C ALA A 114 15.39 5.29 -0.53
N VAL A 115 15.50 5.04 0.77
CA VAL A 115 14.39 5.15 1.71
C VAL A 115 13.87 6.55 1.81
N TRP A 116 14.75 7.53 1.94
CA TRP A 116 14.34 8.91 2.02
C TRP A 116 13.64 9.38 0.74
N SER A 117 14.06 8.92 -0.44
CA SER A 117 13.33 9.16 -1.69
C SER A 117 11.95 8.51 -1.68
N SER A 118 11.85 7.25 -1.25
CA SER A 118 10.58 6.53 -1.13
C SER A 118 9.63 7.21 -0.13
N LEU A 119 10.12 7.64 1.03
CA LEU A 119 9.34 8.38 2.03
C LEU A 119 8.86 9.73 1.49
N ARG A 120 9.71 10.43 0.73
CA ARG A 120 9.30 11.66 0.04
C ARG A 120 8.21 11.40 -0.97
N ASP A 121 8.29 10.29 -1.70
CA ASP A 121 7.29 9.92 -2.71
C ASP A 121 5.99 9.40 -2.11
N LEU A 122 6.05 8.73 -0.96
CA LEU A 122 4.88 8.40 -0.13
C LEU A 122 4.19 9.66 0.41
N LYS A 123 4.92 10.64 0.93
CA LYS A 123 4.34 11.93 1.35
C LYS A 123 3.66 12.69 0.21
N LYS A 124 4.09 12.43 -1.02
CA LYS A 124 3.53 13.01 -2.24
C LYS A 124 2.42 12.16 -2.84
N SER A 125 2.21 10.95 -2.32
CA SER A 125 1.22 10.02 -2.84
C SER A 125 -0.17 10.56 -2.54
N PRO A 126 -1.08 10.53 -3.53
CA PRO A 126 -2.43 10.98 -3.33
C PRO A 126 -3.15 10.10 -2.30
N PHE A 127 -3.85 10.73 -1.35
CA PHE A 127 -4.71 10.06 -0.37
C PHE A 127 -6.18 10.37 -0.66
N LEU A 128 -7.06 9.45 -0.32
CA LEU A 128 -8.51 9.61 -0.38
C LEU A 128 -8.98 10.10 0.97
N ARG A 129 -9.57 11.30 1.03
CA ARG A 129 -10.07 11.90 2.29
C ARG A 129 -11.58 11.87 2.35
N PHE A 130 -12.10 11.18 3.33
CA PHE A 130 -13.52 11.08 3.64
C PHE A 130 -13.88 12.11 4.70
N ASN A 131 -14.83 13.00 4.43
CA ASN A 131 -15.39 13.93 5.41
C ASN A 131 -16.76 13.41 5.89
N HIS A 132 -16.84 13.08 7.18
CA HIS A 132 -18.03 12.47 7.77
C HIS A 132 -19.15 13.47 8.06
N GLN A 133 -18.80 14.73 8.36
CA GLN A 133 -19.80 15.76 8.70
C GLN A 133 -20.58 16.22 7.47
N ARG A 134 -19.91 16.31 6.32
CA ARG A 134 -20.49 16.82 5.07
C ARG A 134 -20.95 15.73 4.10
N ARG A 135 -20.61 14.46 4.36
CA ARG A 135 -20.79 13.33 3.42
C ARG A 135 -20.12 13.60 2.06
N GLU A 136 -18.88 14.09 2.12
CA GLU A 136 -18.07 14.43 0.94
C GLU A 136 -16.76 13.64 0.92
N VAL A 137 -16.35 13.14 -0.25
CA VAL A 137 -15.07 12.46 -0.49
C VAL A 137 -14.20 13.35 -1.36
N ALA A 138 -12.98 13.60 -0.94
CA ALA A 138 -11.96 14.21 -1.78
C ALA A 138 -11.18 13.09 -2.48
N VAL A 139 -11.50 12.87 -3.76
CA VAL A 139 -10.81 11.89 -4.61
C VAL A 139 -9.66 12.58 -5.32
N PRO A 140 -8.43 12.04 -5.26
CA PRO A 140 -7.32 12.58 -6.02
C PRO A 140 -7.51 12.30 -7.51
N PHE A 141 -7.52 13.34 -8.34
CA PHE A 141 -7.72 13.23 -9.79
C PHE A 141 -6.63 13.97 -10.54
N GLY A 142 -6.03 13.36 -11.57
CA GLY A 142 -5.04 14.02 -12.43
C GLY A 142 -3.64 14.18 -11.82
N LYS A 143 -2.94 15.26 -12.19
CA LYS A 143 -1.58 15.53 -11.68
C LYS A 143 -1.63 15.94 -10.21
N LYS A 144 -0.63 15.48 -9.46
CA LYS A 144 -0.29 15.79 -8.06
C LYS A 144 -1.04 17.00 -7.45
N ASN A 145 -1.81 16.74 -6.39
CA ASN A 145 -2.59 17.71 -5.57
C ASN A 145 -3.93 18.25 -6.10
N SER A 146 -4.43 17.85 -7.28
CA SER A 146 -5.84 18.14 -7.61
C SER A 146 -6.77 17.11 -6.96
N PHE A 147 -7.68 17.60 -6.13
CA PHE A 147 -8.74 16.80 -5.50
C PHE A 147 -10.09 17.23 -6.06
N ILE A 148 -10.92 16.27 -6.40
CA ILE A 148 -12.33 16.50 -6.73
C ILE A 148 -13.13 16.10 -5.50
N ILE A 149 -13.95 17.02 -5.03
CA ILE A 149 -14.87 16.78 -3.92
C ILE A 149 -16.19 16.30 -4.50
N ILE A 150 -16.62 15.11 -4.10
CA ILE A 150 -17.89 14.53 -4.52
C ILE A 150 -18.70 14.06 -3.31
N PRO A 151 -20.03 14.08 -3.38
CA PRO A 151 -20.85 13.43 -2.37
C PRO A 151 -20.60 11.92 -2.38
N TRP A 152 -20.64 11.28 -1.20
CA TRP A 152 -20.33 9.85 -1.05
C TRP A 152 -21.28 8.95 -1.85
N GLU A 153 -22.51 9.41 -2.08
CA GLU A 153 -23.53 8.68 -2.82
C GLU A 153 -23.18 8.48 -4.30
N LEU A 154 -22.25 9.27 -4.84
CA LEU A 154 -21.77 9.16 -6.23
C LEU A 154 -20.48 8.34 -6.35
N LEU A 155 -19.93 7.86 -5.23
CA LEU A 155 -18.74 7.04 -5.21
C LEU A 155 -19.08 5.56 -5.49
N TYR A 156 -18.41 4.99 -6.48
CA TYR A 156 -18.44 3.56 -6.76
C TYR A 156 -17.16 2.91 -6.24
N VAL A 157 -17.33 1.78 -5.55
CA VAL A 157 -16.23 1.02 -4.98
C VAL A 157 -16.36 -0.45 -5.35
N TRP A 158 -15.26 -1.07 -5.75
CA TRP A 158 -15.20 -2.52 -5.94
C TRP A 158 -13.80 -3.05 -5.61
N VAL A 159 -13.75 -4.35 -5.32
CA VAL A 159 -12.50 -5.10 -5.19
C VAL A 159 -12.31 -5.91 -6.44
N GLU A 160 -11.16 -5.77 -7.10
CA GLU A 160 -10.74 -6.58 -8.22
C GLU A 160 -9.62 -7.50 -7.78
N THR A 161 -9.88 -8.81 -7.77
CA THR A 161 -8.89 -9.84 -7.51
C THR A 161 -8.47 -10.44 -8.84
N ALA A 162 -7.22 -10.22 -9.23
CA ALA A 162 -6.59 -10.85 -10.37
C ALA A 162 -5.70 -12.00 -9.88
N THR A 163 -5.99 -13.22 -10.32
CA THR A 163 -5.11 -14.37 -10.12
C THR A 163 -4.17 -14.50 -11.32
N VAL A 164 -2.88 -14.35 -11.10
CA VAL A 164 -1.87 -14.67 -12.10
C VAL A 164 -1.35 -16.07 -11.81
N ALA A 165 -1.62 -17.00 -12.72
CA ALA A 165 -1.09 -18.35 -12.67
C ALA A 165 -0.02 -18.47 -13.75
N SER A 166 1.20 -18.78 -13.33
CA SER A 166 2.31 -19.22 -14.17
C SER A 166 2.61 -20.69 -13.82
N ASP A 167 3.31 -21.41 -14.70
CA ASP A 167 3.55 -22.86 -14.56
C ASP A 167 4.19 -23.29 -13.22
N THR A 168 4.85 -22.35 -12.53
CA THR A 168 5.50 -22.58 -11.22
C THR A 168 4.89 -21.79 -10.05
N MET A 169 4.00 -20.83 -10.30
CA MET A 169 3.49 -19.94 -9.25
C MET A 169 2.08 -19.47 -9.53
N MET A 170 1.21 -19.57 -8.54
CA MET A 170 -0.08 -18.87 -8.51
C MET A 170 -0.01 -17.74 -7.50
N ALA A 171 -0.21 -16.51 -7.96
CA ALA A 171 -0.28 -15.31 -7.12
C ALA A 171 -1.61 -14.60 -7.35
N SER A 172 -2.36 -14.36 -6.27
CA SER A 172 -3.55 -13.51 -6.29
C SER A 172 -3.19 -12.10 -5.83
N THR A 173 -3.53 -11.11 -6.63
CA THR A 173 -3.41 -9.70 -6.26
C THR A 173 -4.80 -9.09 -6.23
N SER A 174 -5.15 -8.46 -5.11
CA SER A 174 -6.43 -7.77 -4.98
C SER A 174 -6.21 -6.27 -4.93
N ILE A 175 -7.01 -5.53 -5.68
CA ILE A 175 -6.96 -4.07 -5.77
C ILE A 175 -8.34 -3.53 -5.45
N LEU A 176 -8.43 -2.62 -4.48
CA LEU A 176 -9.62 -1.85 -4.19
C LEU A 176 -9.63 -0.61 -5.08
N MET A 177 -10.69 -0.42 -5.86
CA MET A 177 -10.84 0.73 -6.74
C MET A 177 -11.96 1.65 -6.25
N PHE A 178 -11.66 2.94 -6.22
CA PHE A 178 -12.60 4.02 -5.98
C PHE A 178 -12.75 4.84 -7.25
N THR A 179 -13.96 5.02 -7.73
CA THR A 179 -14.21 5.84 -8.91
C THR A 179 -15.58 6.50 -8.85
N MET A 180 -15.85 7.36 -9.81
CA MET A 180 -17.16 7.92 -10.07
C MET A 180 -17.57 7.70 -11.52
N ALA A 181 -18.87 7.70 -11.76
CA ALA A 181 -19.41 7.62 -13.12
C ALA A 181 -19.06 8.90 -13.89
N ASN A 182 -18.69 8.76 -15.17
CA ASN A 182 -18.51 9.91 -16.05
C ASN A 182 -19.88 10.62 -16.25
N PRO A 183 -19.98 11.94 -16.02
CA PRO A 183 -21.21 12.68 -16.28
C PRO A 183 -21.61 12.67 -17.76
N ASP A 184 -20.66 12.55 -18.68
CA ASP A 184 -20.90 12.66 -20.13
C ASP A 184 -21.15 11.29 -20.80
N ASN A 185 -20.68 10.19 -20.20
CA ASN A 185 -20.83 8.85 -20.74
C ASN A 185 -21.16 7.84 -19.64
N GLU A 186 -22.42 7.39 -19.57
CA GLU A 186 -22.90 6.49 -18.51
C GLU A 186 -22.26 5.10 -18.52
N GLU A 187 -21.58 4.70 -19.60
CA GLU A 187 -20.90 3.41 -19.71
C GLU A 187 -19.44 3.45 -19.22
N GLU A 188 -18.88 4.63 -18.99
CA GLU A 188 -17.49 4.81 -18.65
C GLU A 188 -17.32 5.39 -17.24
N PHE A 189 -16.40 4.81 -16.48
CA PHE A 189 -15.97 5.36 -15.21
C PHE A 189 -14.82 6.33 -15.45
N TRP A 190 -14.78 7.44 -14.71
CA TRP A 190 -13.57 8.26 -14.68
C TRP A 190 -12.39 7.47 -14.09
N SER A 191 -11.16 7.92 -14.36
CA SER A 191 -9.98 7.28 -13.79
C SER A 191 -10.08 7.28 -12.26
N GLY A 192 -10.02 6.08 -11.69
CA GLY A 192 -10.25 5.85 -10.28
C GLY A 192 -8.96 5.86 -9.47
N PHE A 193 -9.10 6.08 -8.18
CA PHE A 193 -8.03 5.86 -7.21
C PHE A 193 -7.95 4.37 -6.86
N GLN A 194 -6.75 3.80 -6.94
CA GLN A 194 -6.52 2.37 -6.71
C GLN A 194 -5.68 2.18 -5.44
N LEU A 195 -6.10 1.24 -4.60
CA LEU A 195 -5.36 0.79 -3.43
C LEU A 195 -5.03 -0.69 -3.58
N GLY A 196 -3.76 -1.03 -3.43
CA GLY A 196 -3.34 -2.42 -3.34
C GLY A 196 -3.83 -3.01 -2.02
N THR A 197 -4.52 -4.14 -2.08
CA THR A 197 -5.07 -4.83 -0.90
C THR A 197 -4.43 -6.19 -0.59
N GLY A 198 -3.28 -6.46 -1.22
CA GLY A 198 -2.53 -7.70 -1.06
C GLY A 198 -3.31 -8.96 -1.48
N ALA A 199 -2.87 -10.11 -0.95
CA ALA A 199 -3.48 -11.42 -1.23
C ALA A 199 -4.84 -11.62 -0.52
N GLN A 200 -5.13 -10.82 0.52
CA GLN A 200 -6.34 -10.89 1.35
C GLN A 200 -7.29 -9.71 1.10
N GLY A 201 -7.54 -9.38 -0.17
CA GLY A 201 -8.30 -8.16 -0.51
C GLY A 201 -9.70 -8.05 0.09
N GLY A 202 -10.34 -9.17 0.40
CA GLY A 202 -11.65 -9.18 1.07
C GLY A 202 -11.61 -8.62 2.50
N HIS A 203 -10.58 -8.94 3.28
CA HIS A 203 -10.47 -8.46 4.66
C HIS A 203 -10.12 -6.97 4.70
N GLU A 204 -9.27 -6.50 3.79
CA GLU A 204 -8.91 -5.08 3.74
C GLU A 204 -10.05 -4.21 3.21
N ALA A 205 -10.77 -4.70 2.20
CA ALA A 205 -11.98 -4.04 1.74
C ALA A 205 -13.00 -3.94 2.86
N ASN A 206 -13.21 -5.01 3.64
CA ASN A 206 -14.03 -4.96 4.84
C ASN A 206 -13.50 -3.94 5.85
N CYS A 207 -12.19 -3.88 6.08
CA CYS A 207 -11.57 -2.92 7.00
C CYS A 207 -11.82 -1.47 6.60
N VAL A 208 -11.61 -1.15 5.32
CA VAL A 208 -11.84 0.19 4.79
C VAL A 208 -13.33 0.56 4.84
N MET A 209 -14.22 -0.37 4.47
CA MET A 209 -15.67 -0.16 4.53
C MET A 209 -16.20 -0.04 5.97
N LEU A 210 -15.67 -0.82 6.93
CA LEU A 210 -15.96 -0.70 8.36
C LEU A 210 -15.39 0.58 8.96
N GLY A 211 -14.21 1.01 8.50
CA GLY A 211 -13.64 2.32 8.82
C GLY A 211 -14.58 3.45 8.42
N MET A 212 -15.14 3.40 7.20
CA MET A 212 -16.19 4.32 6.76
C MET A 212 -17.45 4.21 7.62
N TYR A 213 -17.93 2.99 7.92
CA TYR A 213 -19.15 2.78 8.71
C TYR A 213 -19.04 3.34 10.13
N THR A 214 -17.99 2.94 10.85
CA THR A 214 -17.77 3.33 12.25
C THR A 214 -17.61 4.84 12.36
N SER A 215 -17.07 5.47 11.33
CA SER A 215 -16.91 6.90 11.28
C SER A 215 -18.20 7.65 10.89
N LEU A 216 -19.08 7.05 10.07
CA LEU A 216 -20.39 7.60 9.74
C LEU A 216 -21.44 7.45 10.86
N TYR A 217 -21.45 6.30 11.53
CA TYR A 217 -22.53 5.91 12.44
C TYR A 217 -22.13 5.85 13.91
N GLY A 218 -20.88 6.22 14.23
CA GLY A 218 -20.45 6.52 15.59
C GLY A 218 -20.90 5.48 16.61
N ARG A 219 -20.62 4.19 16.38
CA ARG A 219 -20.74 3.23 17.47
C ARG A 219 -19.57 3.43 18.42
N ARG A 220 -19.85 4.08 19.55
CA ARG A 220 -19.11 3.86 20.79
C ARG A 220 -19.17 2.36 21.07
N THR A 221 -18.05 1.66 20.88
CA THR A 221 -17.73 0.46 21.64
C THR A 221 -16.52 0.80 22.47
#